data_AF-A0A964QH00-F1
#
_entry.id   AF-A0A964QH00-F1
#
_cell.length_a   1.000
_cell.length_b   1.000
_cell.length_c   1.000
_cell.angle_alpha   90.00
_cell.angle_beta   90.00
_cell.angle_gamma   90.00
#
_symmetry.space_group_name_H-M   'P 1'
#
loop_
_entity.id
_entity.type
_entity.pdbx_description
1 polymer ?
#
loop_
_entity_poly.entity_id
_entity_poly.type
_entity_poly.pdbx_seq_one_letter_code
_entity_poly.pdbx_strand_id
1 'polypeptide(L)'
;MIRDLSDLRVQESFRGSIEKMYDEHGLLNDDLFRLVGTGISSEVLVGCHIAVRAGTHWAEPYFTDWNQLDHYRVQDTIWYQRLLENTPRAVEALGTEKYPFCCMAFRGAADMAAAMLTAERLCDAVLDHPAKLKELLAHITDVTIDSALAHASLLPRHQGGQFNSYGIWTPGRTVTFTVDAATYFSPSCYEDIFLPFDQRLCAALDTPFVHTHASARQHFAGWLEISNLGLQCVIDQAYLPEGLNRPIGPQLAELLADFQIIRRRKSLMMYGYWDECTLQLALDQLPPGGSAILGMVEDPAAIRQKYIPQAA
;
A
#
# COMPACT_ATOMS: atom_id res chain seq x y z
N MET A 1 -7.07 -13.21 5.63
CA MET A 1 -6.42 -14.49 5.98
C MET A 1 -6.35 -15.31 4.71
N ILE A 2 -5.14 -15.63 4.23
CA ILE A 2 -4.99 -16.41 2.98
C ILE A 2 -5.66 -17.77 3.16
N ARG A 3 -6.51 -18.16 2.22
CA ARG A 3 -7.04 -19.52 2.13
C ARG A 3 -5.90 -20.45 1.74
N ASP A 4 -5.71 -21.55 2.46
CA ASP A 4 -4.72 -22.55 2.05
C ASP A 4 -5.12 -23.14 0.69
N LEU A 5 -4.40 -22.76 -0.36
CA LEU A 5 -4.69 -23.19 -1.72
C LEU A 5 -4.09 -24.57 -2.04
N SER A 6 -3.54 -25.30 -1.06
CA SER A 6 -3.09 -26.68 -1.28
C SER A 6 -4.23 -27.66 -1.57
N ASP A 7 -5.46 -27.35 -1.15
CA ASP A 7 -6.65 -28.16 -1.43
C ASP A 7 -7.31 -27.73 -2.76
N LEU A 8 -7.46 -28.68 -3.69
CA LEU A 8 -8.11 -28.48 -4.99
C LEU A 8 -9.52 -27.89 -4.87
N ARG A 9 -10.30 -28.27 -3.85
CA ARG A 9 -11.65 -27.71 -3.65
C ARG A 9 -11.60 -26.22 -3.31
N VAL A 10 -10.56 -25.80 -2.59
CA VAL A 10 -10.32 -24.39 -2.25
C VAL A 10 -9.89 -23.64 -3.51
N GLN A 11 -9.07 -24.24 -4.37
CA GLN A 11 -8.70 -23.67 -5.68
C GLN A 11 -9.91 -23.51 -6.61
N GLU A 12 -10.78 -24.53 -6.72
CA GLU A 12 -12.00 -24.46 -7.51
C GLU A 12 -12.95 -23.37 -7.00
N SER A 13 -13.14 -23.27 -5.68
CA SER A 13 -13.93 -22.21 -5.05
C SER A 13 -13.34 -20.82 -5.27
N PHE A 14 -12.01 -20.69 -5.19
CA PHE A 14 -11.31 -19.46 -5.50
C PHE A 14 -11.53 -19.05 -6.95
N ARG A 15 -11.26 -19.96 -7.89
CA ARG A 15 -11.47 -19.73 -9.33
C ARG A 15 -12.90 -19.30 -9.63
N GLY A 16 -13.89 -20.06 -9.15
CA GLY A 16 -15.30 -19.75 -9.40
C GLY A 16 -15.72 -18.39 -8.83
N SER A 17 -15.13 -17.97 -7.70
CA SER A 17 -15.39 -16.65 -7.11
C SER A 17 -14.82 -15.53 -8.00
N ILE A 18 -13.62 -15.72 -8.55
CA ILE A 18 -13.00 -14.75 -9.47
C ILE A 18 -13.77 -14.70 -10.79
N GLU A 19 -14.06 -15.83 -11.42
CA GLU A 19 -14.82 -15.89 -12.68
C GLU A 19 -16.17 -15.19 -12.53
N LYS A 20 -16.92 -15.49 -11.46
CA LYS A 20 -18.18 -14.83 -11.17
C LYS A 20 -18.03 -13.31 -11.04
N MET A 21 -17.04 -12.84 -10.28
CA MET A 21 -16.81 -11.40 -10.10
C MET A 21 -16.55 -10.69 -11.44
N TYR A 22 -15.75 -11.30 -12.33
CA TYR A 22 -15.45 -10.70 -13.63
C TYR A 22 -16.57 -10.85 -14.64
N ASP A 23 -17.37 -11.92 -14.57
CA ASP A 23 -18.53 -12.09 -15.45
C ASP A 23 -19.65 -11.11 -15.07
N GLU A 24 -19.84 -10.82 -13.77
CA GLU A 24 -20.84 -9.86 -13.28
C GLU A 24 -20.41 -8.39 -13.49
N HIS A 25 -19.12 -8.09 -13.42
CA HIS A 25 -18.63 -6.71 -13.34
C HIS A 25 -17.60 -6.31 -14.40
N GLY A 26 -17.21 -7.23 -15.29
CA GLY A 26 -16.22 -7.02 -16.32
C GLY A 26 -14.78 -6.87 -15.79
N LEU A 27 -13.85 -6.57 -16.71
CA LEU A 27 -12.43 -6.34 -16.40
C LEU A 27 -12.19 -5.02 -15.66
N LEU A 28 -13.01 -4.01 -15.94
CA LEU A 28 -12.82 -2.66 -15.45
C LEU A 28 -13.69 -2.37 -14.23
N ASN A 29 -13.13 -1.58 -13.32
CA ASN A 29 -13.81 -0.93 -12.21
C ASN A 29 -13.65 0.58 -12.39
N ASP A 30 -14.53 1.14 -13.22
CA ASP A 30 -14.37 2.50 -13.75
C ASP A 30 -13.08 2.60 -14.59
N ASP A 31 -12.25 3.62 -14.39
CA ASP A 31 -10.95 3.78 -15.06
C ASP A 31 -9.85 2.78 -14.62
N LEU A 32 -10.10 1.95 -13.60
CA LEU A 32 -9.12 1.01 -13.05
C LEU A 32 -9.40 -0.44 -13.46
N PHE A 33 -8.37 -1.27 -13.42
CA PHE A 33 -8.53 -2.71 -13.54
C PHE A 33 -9.08 -3.31 -12.25
N ARG A 34 -10.02 -4.26 -12.36
CA ARG A 34 -10.23 -5.24 -11.28
C ARG A 34 -9.00 -6.11 -11.22
N LEU A 35 -8.55 -6.46 -10.01
CA LEU A 35 -7.30 -7.17 -9.80
C LEU A 35 -7.51 -8.39 -8.91
N VAL A 36 -6.68 -9.40 -9.11
CA VAL A 36 -6.58 -10.57 -8.23
C VAL A 36 -5.37 -10.41 -7.30
N GLY A 37 -5.61 -10.43 -6.00
CA GLY A 37 -4.56 -10.35 -4.98
C GLY A 37 -4.32 -11.70 -4.29
N THR A 38 -3.06 -12.00 -3.96
CA THR A 38 -2.64 -13.24 -3.26
C THR A 38 -1.87 -12.97 -1.96
N GLY A 39 -1.99 -11.76 -1.41
CA GLY A 39 -1.17 -11.26 -0.30
C GLY A 39 -1.54 -11.73 1.10
N ILE A 40 -0.57 -11.63 2.01
CA ILE A 40 -0.69 -11.71 3.47
C ILE A 40 -0.62 -10.31 4.09
N SER A 41 -0.88 -10.18 5.40
CA SER A 41 -0.46 -9.01 6.17
C SER A 41 1.06 -9.06 6.33
N SER A 42 1.81 -8.07 5.85
CA SER A 42 3.28 -8.11 5.82
C SER A 42 3.95 -8.26 7.18
N GLU A 43 3.27 -7.91 8.27
CA GLU A 43 3.77 -7.98 9.65
C GLU A 43 4.12 -9.40 10.09
N VAL A 44 3.48 -10.43 9.52
CA VAL A 44 3.85 -11.81 9.82
C VAL A 44 5.24 -12.18 9.31
N LEU A 45 5.77 -11.43 8.33
CA LEU A 45 7.10 -11.66 7.76
C LEU A 45 8.23 -11.22 8.70
N VAL A 46 7.91 -10.45 9.74
CA VAL A 46 8.85 -10.09 10.82
C VAL A 46 8.47 -10.75 12.16
N GLY A 47 7.55 -11.72 12.12
CA GLY A 47 7.15 -12.53 13.26
C GLY A 47 5.94 -12.03 14.04
N CYS A 48 5.30 -10.91 13.66
CA CYS A 48 4.10 -10.46 14.36
C CYS A 48 2.93 -11.45 14.20
N HIS A 49 2.12 -11.56 15.25
CA HIS A 49 0.86 -12.30 15.19
C HIS A 49 -0.24 -11.40 14.63
N ILE A 50 -1.17 -11.95 13.84
CA ILE A 50 -2.29 -11.18 13.29
C ILE A 50 -3.58 -11.59 13.99
N ALA A 51 -4.17 -10.66 14.71
CA ALA A 51 -5.51 -10.79 15.23
C ALA A 51 -6.53 -10.36 14.17
N VAL A 52 -7.62 -11.12 14.04
CA VAL A 52 -8.72 -10.83 13.11
C VAL A 52 -10.03 -10.75 13.89
N ARG A 53 -10.74 -9.63 13.80
CA ARG A 53 -12.04 -9.44 14.45
C ARG A 53 -12.95 -8.56 13.61
N ALA A 54 -14.22 -8.98 13.48
CA ALA A 54 -15.27 -8.20 12.80
C ALA A 54 -14.89 -7.71 11.40
N GLY A 55 -14.16 -8.52 10.63
CA GLY A 55 -13.72 -8.17 9.27
C GLY A 55 -12.49 -7.27 9.20
N THR A 56 -11.92 -6.86 10.35
CA THR A 56 -10.66 -6.11 10.43
C THR A 56 -9.53 -7.01 10.93
N HIS A 57 -8.29 -6.59 10.70
CA HIS A 57 -7.11 -7.26 11.23
C HIS A 57 -6.08 -6.25 11.71
N TRP A 58 -5.26 -6.64 12.69
CA TRP A 58 -4.14 -5.85 13.19
C TRP A 58 -3.03 -6.78 13.66
N ALA A 59 -1.81 -6.26 13.68
CA ALA A 59 -0.67 -6.94 14.26
C ALA A 59 -0.68 -6.80 15.79
N GLU A 60 -0.49 -7.91 16.48
CA GLU A 60 -0.15 -7.93 17.89
C GLU A 60 1.36 -7.71 18.03
N PRO A 61 1.81 -6.80 18.91
CA PRO A 61 3.23 -6.49 19.07
C PRO A 61 4.07 -7.72 19.39
N TYR A 62 5.20 -7.86 18.68
CA TYR A 62 6.13 -8.97 18.83
C TYR A 62 7.59 -8.49 18.78
N PHE A 63 8.01 -7.83 19.85
CA PHE A 63 9.40 -7.42 20.07
C PHE A 63 9.92 -7.99 21.39
N THR A 64 10.98 -8.80 21.33
CA THR A 64 11.65 -9.38 22.50
C THR A 64 12.90 -8.60 22.86
N ASP A 65 13.77 -8.35 21.89
CA ASP A 65 15.05 -7.67 22.05
C ASP A 65 15.60 -7.18 20.72
N TRP A 66 16.66 -6.37 20.77
CA TRP A 66 17.25 -5.71 19.61
C TRP A 66 17.92 -6.65 18.61
N ASN A 67 18.29 -7.86 19.04
CA ASN A 67 18.99 -8.84 18.21
C ASN A 67 18.03 -9.90 17.66
N GLN A 68 16.71 -9.73 17.87
CA GLN A 68 15.67 -10.68 17.47
C GLN A 68 15.72 -11.02 15.98
N LEU A 69 16.21 -10.10 15.12
CA LEU A 69 16.31 -10.29 13.68
C LEU A 69 17.72 -10.65 13.16
N ASP A 70 18.76 -10.69 14.00
CA ASP A 70 20.16 -10.90 13.58
C ASP A 70 20.40 -12.21 12.82
N HIS A 71 19.64 -13.25 13.19
CA HIS A 71 19.68 -14.58 12.59
C HIS A 71 18.33 -14.98 11.96
N TYR A 72 17.44 -14.01 11.79
CA TYR A 72 16.12 -14.25 11.24
C TYR A 72 16.20 -14.42 9.73
N ARG A 73 15.70 -15.57 9.25
CA ARG A 73 15.60 -15.87 7.83
C ARG A 73 14.14 -15.99 7.47
N VAL A 74 13.63 -15.01 6.75
CA VAL A 74 12.21 -14.97 6.36
C VAL A 74 11.81 -16.23 5.58
N GLN A 75 12.73 -16.82 4.83
CA GLN A 75 12.54 -18.04 4.02
C GLN A 75 12.22 -19.29 4.86
N ASP A 76 12.68 -19.31 6.12
CA ASP A 76 12.45 -20.42 7.04
C ASP A 76 11.07 -20.29 7.73
N THR A 77 10.36 -19.17 7.51
CA THR A 77 9.06 -18.90 8.13
C THR A 77 7.91 -19.54 7.35
N ILE A 78 6.91 -20.05 8.09
CA ILE A 78 5.72 -20.63 7.47
C ILE A 78 4.97 -19.61 6.60
N TRP A 79 4.96 -18.33 6.98
CA TRP A 79 4.20 -17.32 6.25
C TRP A 79 4.83 -16.94 4.91
N TYR A 80 6.15 -16.85 4.85
CA TYR A 80 6.86 -16.68 3.59
C TYR A 80 6.63 -17.86 2.65
N GLN A 81 6.77 -19.08 3.17
CA GLN A 81 6.52 -20.30 2.39
C GLN A 81 5.08 -20.31 1.86
N ARG A 82 4.10 -19.94 2.69
CA ARG A 82 2.70 -19.86 2.27
C ARG A 82 2.45 -18.78 1.22
N LEU A 83 3.10 -17.62 1.31
CA LEU A 83 3.02 -16.59 0.27
C LEU A 83 3.53 -17.12 -1.07
N LEU A 84 4.70 -17.75 -1.07
CA LEU A 84 5.34 -18.25 -2.30
C LEU A 84 4.68 -19.52 -2.86
N GLU A 85 4.04 -20.34 -2.03
CA GLU A 85 3.28 -21.50 -2.51
C GLU A 85 1.89 -21.11 -3.03
N ASN A 86 1.18 -20.22 -2.34
CA ASN A 86 -0.20 -19.89 -2.70
C ASN A 86 -0.29 -18.97 -3.91
N THR A 87 0.73 -18.13 -4.16
CA THR A 87 0.75 -17.25 -5.34
C THR A 87 0.71 -18.02 -6.66
N PRO A 88 1.62 -18.97 -6.96
CA PRO A 88 1.55 -19.76 -8.18
C PRO A 88 0.30 -20.64 -8.24
N ARG A 89 -0.15 -21.22 -7.11
CA ARG A 89 -1.42 -21.98 -7.07
C ARG A 89 -2.62 -21.13 -7.46
N ALA A 90 -2.68 -19.86 -7.05
CA ALA A 90 -3.74 -18.95 -7.45
C ALA A 90 -3.68 -18.61 -8.95
N VAL A 91 -2.47 -18.41 -9.48
CA VAL A 91 -2.24 -18.16 -10.91
C VAL A 91 -2.66 -19.38 -11.74
N GLU A 92 -2.23 -20.57 -11.36
CA GLU A 92 -2.56 -21.85 -12.00
C GLU A 92 -4.05 -22.16 -11.92
N ALA A 93 -4.68 -21.91 -10.77
CA ALA A 93 -6.11 -22.14 -10.58
C ALA A 93 -6.97 -21.32 -11.54
N LEU A 94 -6.54 -20.11 -11.91
CA LEU A 94 -7.24 -19.32 -12.94
C LEU A 94 -6.93 -19.82 -14.35
N GLY A 95 -5.70 -20.29 -14.60
CA GLY A 95 -5.31 -20.92 -15.86
C GLY A 95 -5.44 -20.03 -17.10
N THR A 96 -5.49 -18.70 -16.91
CA THR A 96 -5.70 -17.71 -17.97
C THR A 96 -5.05 -16.37 -17.64
N GLU A 97 -4.63 -15.64 -18.66
CA GLU A 97 -4.12 -14.26 -18.54
C GLU A 97 -5.25 -13.20 -18.52
N LYS A 98 -6.52 -13.61 -18.63
CA LYS A 98 -7.69 -12.71 -18.61
C LYS A 98 -7.76 -11.86 -17.33
N TYR A 99 -7.32 -12.40 -16.21
CA TYR A 99 -7.45 -11.78 -14.90
C TYR A 99 -6.11 -11.19 -14.45
N PRO A 100 -5.94 -9.86 -14.45
CA PRO A 100 -4.69 -9.25 -14.00
C PRO A 100 -4.50 -9.44 -12.49
N PHE A 101 -3.28 -9.78 -12.11
CA PHE A 101 -2.86 -9.88 -10.72
C PHE A 101 -2.19 -8.59 -10.26
N CYS A 102 -2.23 -8.32 -8.96
CA CYS A 102 -1.45 -7.25 -8.33
C CYS A 102 -0.49 -7.77 -7.28
N CYS A 103 0.57 -7.00 -7.05
CA CYS A 103 1.43 -7.22 -5.90
C CYS A 103 0.63 -7.04 -4.60
N MET A 104 1.08 -7.69 -3.53
CA MET A 104 0.54 -7.38 -2.21
C MET A 104 1.05 -6.02 -1.73
N ALA A 105 0.34 -5.43 -0.77
CA ALA A 105 0.85 -4.28 -0.03
C ALA A 105 1.78 -4.76 1.07
N PHE A 106 2.91 -4.07 1.23
CA PHE A 106 3.79 -4.18 2.38
C PHE A 106 3.58 -2.97 3.28
N ARG A 107 4.05 -3.02 4.52
CA ARG A 107 4.35 -1.79 5.24
C ARG A 107 5.84 -1.49 5.16
N GLY A 108 6.17 -0.21 5.16
CA GLY A 108 7.53 0.30 5.22
C GLY A 108 8.16 0.02 6.58
N ALA A 109 9.47 0.26 6.68
CA ALA A 109 10.24 -0.13 7.85
C ALA A 109 9.74 0.53 9.15
N ALA A 110 9.31 1.81 9.08
CA ALA A 110 8.75 2.53 10.23
C ALA A 110 7.48 1.88 10.77
N ASP A 111 6.51 1.60 9.88
CA ASP A 111 5.24 0.99 10.26
C ASP A 111 5.43 -0.44 10.79
N MET A 112 6.38 -1.16 10.21
CA MET A 112 6.70 -2.52 10.60
C MET A 112 7.39 -2.56 11.97
N ALA A 113 8.30 -1.63 12.24
CA ALA A 113 8.87 -1.43 13.57
C ALA A 113 7.79 -1.01 14.58
N ALA A 114 6.85 -0.13 14.19
CA ALA A 114 5.71 0.24 15.04
C ALA A 114 4.81 -0.97 15.35
N ALA A 115 4.60 -1.87 14.37
CA ALA A 115 3.87 -3.11 14.58
C ALA A 115 4.58 -4.04 15.56
N MET A 116 5.91 -4.15 15.49
CA MET A 116 6.70 -4.99 16.42
C MET A 116 6.76 -4.39 17.84
N LEU A 117 7.06 -3.09 17.95
CA LEU A 117 7.36 -2.41 19.22
C LEU A 117 6.11 -1.85 19.92
N THR A 118 5.06 -1.50 19.17
CA THR A 118 4.07 -0.43 19.41
C THR A 118 4.55 0.96 18.99
N ALA A 119 3.60 1.85 18.67
CA ALA A 119 3.89 3.25 18.33
C ALA A 119 4.62 3.99 19.46
N GLU A 120 4.17 3.81 20.71
CA GLU A 120 4.80 4.43 21.89
C GLU A 120 6.27 4.01 22.05
N ARG A 121 6.53 2.70 22.02
CA ARG A 121 7.89 2.17 22.19
C ARG A 121 8.79 2.47 20.99
N LEU A 122 8.23 2.64 19.79
CA LEU A 122 8.98 3.13 18.64
C LEU A 122 9.44 4.58 18.86
N CYS A 123 8.58 5.45 19.41
CA CYS A 123 8.95 6.81 19.77
C CYS A 123 10.04 6.83 20.87
N ASP A 124 9.95 5.98 21.88
CA ASP A 124 10.99 5.84 22.90
C ASP A 124 12.31 5.35 22.30
N ALA A 125 12.25 4.35 21.41
CA ALA A 125 13.43 3.78 20.75
C ALA A 125 14.22 4.80 19.91
N VAL A 126 13.53 5.75 19.28
CA VAL A 126 14.16 6.85 18.54
C VAL A 126 15.05 7.70 19.46
N LEU A 127 14.64 7.89 20.72
CA LEU A 127 15.37 8.69 21.70
C LEU A 127 16.47 7.89 22.40
N ASP A 128 16.12 6.71 22.90
CA ASP A 128 16.99 5.95 23.81
C ASP A 128 17.95 5.01 23.07
N HIS A 129 17.53 4.50 21.90
CA HIS A 129 18.23 3.42 21.19
C HIS A 129 18.31 3.63 19.66
N PRO A 130 18.64 4.84 19.13
CA PRO A 130 18.56 5.12 17.70
C PRO A 130 19.47 4.22 16.85
N ALA A 131 20.65 3.85 17.34
CA ALA A 131 21.57 2.96 16.61
C ALA A 131 20.97 1.55 16.45
N LYS A 132 20.45 0.98 17.54
CA LYS A 132 19.82 -0.35 17.52
C LYS A 132 18.52 -0.34 16.71
N LEU A 133 17.78 0.77 16.75
CA LEU A 133 16.61 0.94 15.90
C LEU A 133 16.99 0.93 14.41
N LYS A 134 18.07 1.63 14.01
CA LYS A 134 18.57 1.57 12.63
C LYS A 134 18.99 0.15 12.21
N GLU A 135 19.60 -0.62 13.11
CA GLU A 135 19.92 -2.04 12.87
C GLU A 135 18.64 -2.88 12.65
N LEU A 136 17.64 -2.72 13.52
CA LEU A 136 16.34 -3.39 13.37
C LEU A 136 15.66 -3.02 12.04
N LEU A 137 15.62 -1.72 11.71
CA LEU A 137 15.03 -1.22 10.47
C LEU A 137 15.77 -1.76 9.23
N ALA A 138 17.08 -1.94 9.30
CA ALA A 138 17.86 -2.56 8.22
C ALA A 138 17.38 -4.00 7.97
N HIS A 139 17.25 -4.81 9.03
CA HIS A 139 16.77 -6.19 8.93
C HIS A 139 15.32 -6.26 8.41
N ILE A 140 14.43 -5.41 8.92
CA ILE A 140 13.05 -5.30 8.42
C ILE A 140 13.04 -4.98 6.93
N THR A 141 13.88 -4.05 6.49
CA THR A 141 13.97 -3.65 5.08
C THR A 141 14.43 -4.80 4.20
N ASP A 142 15.41 -5.58 4.66
CA ASP A 142 15.90 -6.77 3.97
C ASP A 142 14.81 -7.83 3.81
N VAL A 143 14.09 -8.12 4.90
CA VAL A 143 12.93 -9.03 4.88
C VAL A 143 11.87 -8.58 3.88
N THR A 144 11.56 -7.28 3.86
CA THR A 144 10.57 -6.70 2.95
C THR A 144 11.03 -6.79 1.49
N ILE A 145 12.29 -6.43 1.18
CA ILE A 145 12.84 -6.49 -0.17
C ILE A 145 12.83 -7.95 -0.69
N ASP A 146 13.32 -8.90 0.11
CA ASP A 146 13.36 -10.31 -0.25
C ASP A 146 11.97 -10.85 -0.56
N SER A 147 10.99 -10.51 0.30
CA SER A 147 9.61 -10.96 0.16
C SER A 147 8.91 -10.29 -1.04
N ALA A 148 9.12 -8.99 -1.23
CA ALA A 148 8.59 -8.23 -2.36
C ALA A 148 9.08 -8.77 -3.70
N LEU A 149 10.40 -8.97 -3.84
CA LEU A 149 10.99 -9.47 -5.08
C LEU A 149 10.57 -10.91 -5.39
N ALA A 150 10.52 -11.77 -4.37
CA ALA A 150 10.06 -13.14 -4.53
C ALA A 150 8.58 -13.21 -4.93
N HIS A 151 7.70 -12.45 -4.24
CA HIS A 151 6.27 -12.40 -4.57
C HIS A 151 6.03 -11.83 -5.97
N ALA A 152 6.62 -10.67 -6.28
CA ALA A 152 6.45 -10.02 -7.58
C ALA A 152 6.95 -10.89 -8.75
N SER A 153 7.97 -11.73 -8.54
CA SER A 153 8.48 -12.62 -9.59
C SER A 153 7.56 -13.79 -9.91
N LEU A 154 6.61 -14.12 -9.02
CA LEU A 154 5.62 -15.18 -9.22
C LEU A 154 4.33 -14.68 -9.91
N LEU A 155 4.15 -13.36 -10.02
CA LEU A 155 2.96 -12.77 -10.59
C LEU A 155 3.08 -12.64 -12.12
N PRO A 156 2.02 -13.01 -12.88
CA PRO A 156 1.97 -12.77 -14.31
C PRO A 156 2.13 -11.29 -14.64
N ARG A 157 2.90 -10.99 -15.69
CA ARG A 157 2.98 -9.62 -16.21
C ARG A 157 1.76 -9.32 -17.06
N HIS A 158 1.25 -8.09 -16.97
CA HIS A 158 0.19 -7.61 -17.83
C HIS A 158 0.76 -6.56 -18.77
N GLN A 159 0.77 -6.85 -20.08
CA GLN A 159 1.34 -5.95 -21.12
C GLN A 159 2.77 -5.48 -20.79
N GLY A 160 3.60 -6.38 -20.26
CA GLY A 160 5.00 -6.09 -19.89
C GLY A 160 5.19 -5.37 -18.54
N GLY A 161 4.12 -4.99 -17.85
CA GLY A 161 4.15 -4.35 -16.52
C GLY A 161 3.47 -5.17 -15.43
N GLN A 162 3.33 -4.54 -14.26
CA GLN A 162 2.66 -5.09 -13.08
C GLN A 162 1.73 -4.05 -12.45
N PHE A 163 0.73 -4.53 -11.71
CA PHE A 163 -0.16 -3.67 -10.95
C PHE A 163 0.29 -3.58 -9.50
N ASN A 164 0.30 -2.37 -8.95
CA ASN A 164 0.39 -2.19 -7.52
C ASN A 164 -0.93 -2.61 -6.83
N SER A 165 -0.95 -2.66 -5.50
CA SER A 165 -2.15 -3.08 -4.76
C SER A 165 -3.35 -2.13 -4.87
N TYR A 166 -3.18 -0.96 -5.52
CA TYR A 166 -4.21 0.07 -5.69
C TYR A 166 -4.78 0.15 -7.11
N GLY A 167 -4.45 -0.77 -8.01
CA GLY A 167 -4.98 -0.73 -9.38
C GLY A 167 -4.14 0.04 -10.37
N ILE A 168 -2.99 0.58 -9.97
CA ILE A 168 -2.13 1.34 -10.87
C ILE A 168 -1.18 0.38 -11.59
N TRP A 169 -1.30 0.35 -12.92
CA TRP A 169 -0.34 -0.32 -13.78
C TRP A 169 0.97 0.47 -13.82
N THR A 170 2.09 -0.23 -13.74
CA THR A 170 3.42 0.37 -13.91
C THR A 170 4.32 -0.54 -14.73
N PRO A 171 5.27 0.03 -15.51
CA PRO A 171 6.27 -0.77 -16.19
C PRO A 171 7.23 -1.40 -15.17
N GLY A 172 7.63 -2.65 -15.39
CA GLY A 172 8.57 -3.34 -14.50
C GLY A 172 7.93 -3.87 -13.22
N ARG A 173 8.76 -4.09 -12.20
CA ARG A 173 8.39 -4.60 -10.89
C ARG A 173 7.97 -3.47 -9.96
N THR A 174 6.84 -3.65 -9.28
CA THR A 174 6.28 -2.68 -8.35
C THR A 174 5.86 -3.33 -7.04
N VAL A 175 5.80 -2.52 -5.99
CA VAL A 175 5.03 -2.83 -4.78
C VAL A 175 4.30 -1.59 -4.31
N THR A 176 3.27 -1.78 -3.51
CA THR A 176 2.79 -0.76 -2.59
C THR A 176 3.47 -0.95 -1.24
N PHE A 177 3.96 0.13 -0.61
CA PHE A 177 4.35 0.10 0.80
C PHE A 177 3.76 1.27 1.60
N THR A 178 3.32 1.04 2.84
CA THR A 178 2.73 2.09 3.70
C THR A 178 3.78 2.74 4.60
N VAL A 179 3.58 4.02 4.94
CA VAL A 179 4.44 4.77 5.89
C VAL A 179 3.58 5.63 6.83
N ASP A 180 2.59 5.02 7.46
CA ASP A 180 1.63 5.68 8.36
C ASP A 180 2.32 6.25 9.62
N ALA A 181 3.31 5.52 10.15
CA ALA A 181 4.09 5.89 11.32
C ALA A 181 5.00 7.11 11.08
N ALA A 182 5.19 7.54 9.83
CA ALA A 182 5.92 8.77 9.52
C ALA A 182 5.32 9.98 10.26
N THR A 183 4.00 9.98 10.46
CA THR A 183 3.26 11.03 11.18
C THR A 183 3.74 11.29 12.61
N TYR A 184 4.46 10.35 13.23
CA TYR A 184 4.95 10.48 14.60
C TYR A 184 6.21 11.34 14.70
N PHE A 185 6.94 11.53 13.59
CA PHE A 185 8.31 12.03 13.62
C PHE A 185 8.46 13.40 12.95
N SER A 186 9.40 14.19 13.46
CA SER A 186 9.81 15.42 12.76
C SER A 186 10.56 15.08 11.46
N PRO A 187 10.63 16.00 10.48
CA PRO A 187 11.38 15.76 9.24
C PRO A 187 12.82 15.34 9.48
N SER A 188 13.56 16.03 10.36
CA SER A 188 14.96 15.71 10.65
C SER A 188 15.14 14.32 11.27
N CYS A 189 14.20 13.92 12.14
CA CYS A 189 14.21 12.58 12.72
C CYS A 189 13.93 11.52 11.65
N TYR A 190 12.94 11.76 10.80
CA TYR A 190 12.56 10.82 9.75
C TYR A 190 13.66 10.65 8.71
N GLU A 191 14.27 11.76 8.29
CA GLU A 191 15.38 11.78 7.33
C GLU A 191 16.61 11.02 7.83
N ASP A 192 16.94 11.11 9.13
CA ASP A 192 18.11 10.41 9.69
C ASP A 192 17.83 8.93 9.99
N ILE A 193 16.63 8.60 10.46
CA ILE A 193 16.33 7.26 11.00
C ILE A 193 15.58 6.37 10.01
N PHE A 194 14.62 6.88 9.25
CA PHE A 194 13.69 6.06 8.49
C PHE A 194 13.85 6.17 6.97
N LEU A 195 14.05 7.40 6.45
CA LEU A 195 14.17 7.65 5.00
C LEU A 195 15.25 6.81 4.29
N PRO A 196 16.42 6.51 4.89
CA PRO A 196 17.43 5.66 4.24
C PRO A 196 16.89 4.26 3.89
N PHE A 197 15.93 3.76 4.69
CA PHE A 197 15.32 2.45 4.50
C PHE A 197 14.23 2.47 3.43
N ASP A 198 13.45 3.56 3.35
CA ASP A 198 12.53 3.78 2.22
C ASP A 198 13.31 3.86 0.89
N GLN A 199 14.43 4.60 0.88
CA GLN A 199 15.31 4.70 -0.28
C GLN A 199 15.86 3.33 -0.69
N ARG A 200 16.31 2.52 0.27
CA ARG A 200 16.83 1.18 0.03
C ARG A 200 15.75 0.25 -0.53
N LEU A 201 14.54 0.26 0.04
CA LEU A 201 13.40 -0.50 -0.48
C LEU A 201 13.07 -0.09 -1.92
N CYS A 202 13.00 1.22 -2.17
CA CYS A 202 12.65 1.73 -3.50
C CYS A 202 13.72 1.38 -4.54
N ALA A 203 15.01 1.43 -4.18
CA ALA A 203 16.11 1.08 -5.07
C ALA A 203 16.10 -0.39 -5.53
N ALA A 204 15.41 -1.28 -4.79
CA ALA A 204 15.28 -2.68 -5.16
C ALA A 204 14.18 -2.95 -6.20
N LEU A 205 13.34 -1.95 -6.52
CA LEU A 205 12.17 -2.07 -7.38
C LEU A 205 12.25 -1.10 -8.56
N ASP A 206 11.46 -1.34 -9.61
CA ASP A 206 11.46 -0.47 -10.79
C ASP A 206 10.55 0.74 -10.58
N THR A 207 9.35 0.54 -10.03
CA THR A 207 8.29 1.55 -9.90
C THR A 207 7.48 1.38 -8.61
N PRO A 208 8.11 1.45 -7.41
CA PRO A 208 7.41 1.34 -6.14
C PRO A 208 6.41 2.48 -5.94
N PHE A 209 5.39 2.23 -5.10
CA PHE A 209 4.35 3.20 -4.77
C PHE A 209 4.20 3.30 -3.25
N VAL A 210 4.44 4.48 -2.68
CA VAL A 210 4.24 4.71 -1.25
C VAL A 210 2.80 5.09 -0.97
N HIS A 211 2.21 4.51 0.07
CA HIS A 211 0.98 4.94 0.69
C HIS A 211 1.28 5.78 1.91
N THR A 212 0.65 6.94 2.00
CA THR A 212 0.76 7.81 3.16
C THR A 212 -0.50 8.62 3.37
N HIS A 213 -0.58 9.24 4.54
CA HIS A 213 -1.66 10.11 4.97
C HIS A 213 -1.25 11.58 4.82
N ALA A 214 -2.21 12.47 4.59
CA ALA A 214 -1.99 13.92 4.47
C ALA A 214 -1.34 14.52 5.74
N SER A 215 -1.56 13.89 6.88
CA SER A 215 -0.90 14.21 8.15
C SER A 215 0.62 13.99 8.15
N ALA A 216 1.18 13.28 7.16
CA ALA A 216 2.61 13.09 6.98
C ALA A 216 3.23 14.07 5.96
N ARG A 217 2.50 15.13 5.56
CA ARG A 217 2.92 16.07 4.50
C ARG A 217 4.32 16.68 4.68
N GLN A 218 4.78 16.81 5.92
CA GLN A 218 6.13 17.30 6.24
C GLN A 218 7.26 16.44 5.67
N HIS A 219 6.98 15.19 5.26
CA HIS A 219 7.96 14.26 4.70
C HIS A 219 7.95 14.20 3.16
N PHE A 220 7.00 14.87 2.49
CA PHE A 220 6.89 14.82 1.02
C PHE A 220 8.18 15.23 0.31
N ALA A 221 8.91 16.23 0.83
CA ALA A 221 10.17 16.66 0.26
C ALA A 221 11.20 15.51 0.21
N GLY A 222 11.33 14.72 1.27
CA GLY A 222 12.24 13.58 1.32
C GLY A 222 11.86 12.48 0.31
N TRP A 223 10.58 12.12 0.24
CA TRP A 223 10.10 11.11 -0.72
C TRP A 223 10.19 11.57 -2.18
N LEU A 224 10.11 12.88 -2.45
CA LEU A 224 10.29 13.44 -3.79
C LEU A 224 11.70 13.21 -4.36
N GLU A 225 12.70 13.04 -3.51
CA GLU A 225 14.07 12.74 -3.92
C GLU A 225 14.29 11.29 -4.36
N ILE A 226 13.36 10.37 -4.02
CA ILE A 226 13.44 8.96 -4.41
C ILE A 226 12.97 8.79 -5.85
N SER A 227 13.87 8.87 -6.82
CA SER A 227 13.59 9.04 -8.27
C SER A 227 12.45 8.18 -8.83
N ASN A 228 12.38 6.90 -8.50
CA ASN A 228 11.43 5.91 -9.04
C ASN A 228 10.11 5.76 -8.25
N LEU A 229 9.90 6.53 -7.19
CA LEU A 229 8.74 6.41 -6.32
C LEU A 229 7.48 7.10 -6.90
N GLY A 230 6.34 6.41 -6.88
CA GLY A 230 5.01 7.03 -7.00
C GLY A 230 4.35 7.21 -5.62
N LEU A 231 3.41 8.14 -5.49
CA LEU A 231 2.79 8.47 -4.21
C LEU A 231 1.28 8.26 -4.25
N GLN A 232 0.72 7.60 -3.23
CA GLN A 232 -0.67 7.73 -2.83
C GLN A 232 -0.73 8.57 -1.57
N CYS A 233 -1.55 9.62 -1.58
CA CYS A 233 -1.87 10.40 -0.38
C CYS A 233 -3.35 10.24 -0.04
N VAL A 234 -3.64 9.83 1.20
CA VAL A 234 -4.99 9.86 1.77
C VAL A 234 -5.26 11.25 2.35
N ILE A 235 -6.35 11.88 1.93
CA ILE A 235 -6.87 13.12 2.51
C ILE A 235 -7.85 12.72 3.62
N ASP A 236 -7.40 12.83 4.86
CA ASP A 236 -8.03 12.17 5.99
C ASP A 236 -9.34 12.82 6.44
N GLN A 237 -10.39 12.01 6.51
CA GLN A 237 -11.67 12.37 7.08
C GLN A 237 -12.23 11.22 7.93
N ALA A 238 -12.91 11.55 9.01
CA ALA A 238 -13.59 10.60 9.89
C ALA A 238 -15.09 10.66 9.69
N TYR A 239 -15.69 9.51 9.38
CA TYR A 239 -17.14 9.34 9.40
C TYR A 239 -17.60 9.04 10.83
N LEU A 240 -18.33 9.98 11.41
CA LEU A 240 -18.87 9.87 12.77
C LEU A 240 -20.25 9.19 12.75
N PRO A 241 -20.64 8.51 13.85
CA PRO A 241 -21.91 7.77 13.93
C PRO A 241 -23.17 8.58 13.58
N GLU A 242 -23.13 9.91 13.72
CA GLU A 242 -24.21 10.84 13.42
C GLU A 242 -24.38 11.11 11.91
N GLY A 243 -23.64 10.41 11.05
CA GLY A 243 -23.62 10.65 9.61
C GLY A 243 -22.82 11.89 9.22
N LEU A 244 -21.97 12.38 10.12
CA LEU A 244 -21.13 13.54 9.90
C LEU A 244 -19.74 13.09 9.45
N ASN A 245 -19.32 13.57 8.28
CA ASN A 245 -17.95 13.41 7.84
C ASN A 245 -17.13 14.65 8.24
N ARG A 246 -15.98 14.46 8.89
CA ARG A 246 -15.17 15.56 9.42
C ARG A 246 -13.70 15.44 9.02
N PRO A 247 -13.06 16.56 8.63
CA PRO A 247 -11.62 16.57 8.40
C PRO A 247 -10.87 16.24 9.70
N ILE A 248 -9.90 15.32 9.62
CA ILE A 248 -9.02 14.95 10.75
C ILE A 248 -7.54 15.21 10.45
N GLY A 249 -7.26 15.87 9.34
CA GLY A 249 -5.93 16.27 8.89
C GLY A 249 -6.02 17.36 7.83
N PRO A 250 -4.89 17.76 7.23
CA PRO A 250 -4.86 18.73 6.14
C PRO A 250 -5.80 18.33 5.00
N GLN A 251 -6.62 19.26 4.53
CA GLN A 251 -7.54 19.02 3.43
C GLN A 251 -6.95 19.47 2.09
N LEU A 252 -7.60 19.10 0.99
CA LEU A 252 -7.10 19.34 -0.38
C LEU A 252 -6.59 20.77 -0.60
N ALA A 253 -7.36 21.79 -0.19
CA ALA A 253 -6.99 23.19 -0.37
C ALA A 253 -5.65 23.55 0.28
N GLU A 254 -5.33 22.93 1.42
CA GLU A 254 -4.06 23.12 2.12
C GLU A 254 -2.91 22.32 1.50
N LEU A 255 -3.23 21.24 0.79
CA LEU A 255 -2.29 20.31 0.13
C LEU A 255 -2.00 20.67 -1.33
N LEU A 256 -2.77 21.58 -1.95
CA LEU A 256 -2.65 21.90 -3.38
C LEU A 256 -1.22 22.27 -3.79
N ALA A 257 -0.54 23.11 -3.01
CA ALA A 257 0.83 23.50 -3.32
C ALA A 257 1.78 22.29 -3.30
N ASP A 258 1.63 21.41 -2.31
CA ASP A 258 2.43 20.19 -2.21
C ASP A 258 2.14 19.24 -3.37
N PHE A 259 0.85 19.04 -3.70
CA PHE A 259 0.42 18.16 -4.78
C PHE A 259 0.86 18.67 -6.15
N GLN A 260 0.89 20.00 -6.36
CA GLN A 260 1.44 20.60 -7.56
C GLN A 260 2.95 20.36 -7.67
N ILE A 261 3.70 20.45 -6.56
CA ILE A 261 5.13 20.13 -6.53
C ILE A 261 5.36 18.65 -6.83
N ILE A 262 4.58 17.76 -6.18
CA ILE A 262 4.65 16.32 -6.40
C ILE A 262 4.38 16.00 -7.87
N ARG A 263 3.29 16.54 -8.45
CA ARG A 263 2.90 16.25 -9.83
C ARG A 263 3.89 16.70 -10.89
N ARG A 264 4.74 17.70 -10.61
CA ARG A 264 5.85 18.08 -11.49
C ARG A 264 6.94 17.01 -11.58
N ARG A 265 7.01 16.08 -10.62
CA ARG A 265 8.12 15.12 -10.47
C ARG A 265 7.69 13.65 -10.42
N LYS A 266 6.48 13.35 -9.94
CA LYS A 266 6.04 12.01 -9.52
C LYS A 266 4.56 11.82 -9.78
N SER A 267 4.16 10.61 -10.17
CA SER A 267 2.74 10.23 -10.19
C SER A 267 2.11 10.37 -8.79
N LEU A 268 0.88 10.90 -8.74
CA LEU A 268 0.15 11.11 -7.49
C LEU A 268 -1.24 10.50 -7.61
N MET A 269 -1.55 9.57 -6.71
CA MET A 269 -2.88 9.08 -6.46
C MET A 269 -3.43 9.76 -5.21
N MET A 270 -4.59 10.39 -5.32
CA MET A 270 -5.30 10.97 -4.19
C MET A 270 -6.42 10.03 -3.78
N TYR A 271 -6.48 9.69 -2.50
CA TYR A 271 -7.59 8.96 -1.92
C TYR A 271 -8.28 9.83 -0.88
N GLY A 272 -9.60 9.81 -0.81
CA GLY A 272 -10.30 10.59 0.19
C GLY A 272 -11.81 10.53 0.04
N TYR A 273 -12.48 11.47 0.66
CA TYR A 273 -13.90 11.71 0.46
C TYR A 273 -14.08 12.93 -0.42
N TRP A 274 -14.89 12.80 -1.47
CA TRP A 274 -15.01 13.80 -2.52
C TRP A 274 -16.45 14.30 -2.62
N ASP A 275 -16.58 15.61 -2.65
CA ASP A 275 -17.78 16.30 -3.10
C ASP A 275 -17.49 16.96 -4.46
N GLU A 276 -18.51 17.57 -5.06
CA GLU A 276 -18.36 18.24 -6.35
C GLU A 276 -17.32 19.38 -6.30
N CYS A 277 -17.25 20.11 -5.17
CA CYS A 277 -16.40 21.28 -5.00
C CYS A 277 -14.91 20.90 -4.92
N THR A 278 -14.58 19.94 -4.05
CA THR A 278 -13.24 19.40 -3.86
C THR A 278 -12.75 18.66 -5.10
N LEU A 279 -13.62 17.92 -5.79
CA LEU A 279 -13.27 17.29 -7.06
C LEU A 279 -12.99 18.34 -8.14
N GLN A 280 -13.84 19.36 -8.29
CA GLN A 280 -13.61 20.46 -9.24
C GLN A 280 -12.30 21.18 -8.92
N LEU A 281 -12.02 21.45 -7.65
CA LEU A 281 -10.78 22.07 -7.22
C LEU A 281 -9.55 21.24 -7.61
N ALA A 282 -9.59 19.92 -7.42
CA ALA A 282 -8.51 19.03 -7.83
C ALA A 282 -8.31 19.07 -9.36
N LEU A 283 -9.40 18.99 -10.12
CA LEU A 283 -9.37 19.02 -11.59
C LEU A 283 -8.87 20.35 -12.16
N ASP A 284 -9.21 21.47 -11.53
CA ASP A 284 -8.79 22.81 -11.96
C ASP A 284 -7.33 23.10 -11.62
N GLN A 285 -6.82 22.56 -10.50
CA GLN A 285 -5.53 22.96 -9.93
C GLN A 285 -4.40 21.94 -10.15
N LEU A 286 -4.72 20.69 -10.53
CA LEU A 286 -3.76 19.63 -10.75
C LEU A 286 -3.77 19.18 -12.22
N PRO A 287 -2.59 18.89 -12.81
CA PRO A 287 -2.53 18.40 -14.17
C PRO A 287 -3.22 17.03 -14.29
N PRO A 288 -3.96 16.76 -15.38
CA PRO A 288 -4.68 15.50 -15.55
C PRO A 288 -3.73 14.31 -15.77
N GLY A 289 -2.63 14.50 -16.51
CA GLY A 289 -1.63 13.46 -16.68
C GLY A 289 -0.95 13.13 -15.36
N GLY A 290 -0.74 11.85 -15.07
CA GLY A 290 -0.02 11.34 -13.88
C GLY A 290 -0.74 11.54 -12.54
N SER A 291 -2.02 11.89 -12.57
CA SER A 291 -2.89 12.01 -11.40
C SER A 291 -3.96 10.90 -11.44
N ALA A 292 -4.29 10.33 -10.29
CA ALA A 292 -5.45 9.46 -10.12
C ALA A 292 -6.26 9.91 -8.91
N ILE A 293 -7.59 9.92 -9.01
CA ILE A 293 -8.49 10.28 -7.91
C ILE A 293 -9.35 9.06 -7.61
N LEU A 294 -9.24 8.54 -6.40
CA LEU A 294 -10.09 7.46 -5.90
C LEU A 294 -10.70 7.89 -4.58
N GLY A 295 -11.78 7.22 -4.18
CA GLY A 295 -12.34 7.45 -2.88
C GLY A 295 -13.83 7.19 -2.81
N MET A 296 -14.42 7.75 -1.78
CA MET A 296 -15.86 7.79 -1.58
C MET A 296 -16.39 9.14 -2.00
N VAL A 297 -17.67 9.19 -2.37
CA VAL A 297 -18.38 10.41 -2.75
C VAL A 297 -19.70 10.48 -1.99
N GLU A 298 -20.12 11.68 -1.56
CA GLU A 298 -21.40 11.89 -0.85
C GLU A 298 -22.59 11.53 -1.71
N ASP A 299 -22.59 12.04 -2.94
CA ASP A 299 -23.62 11.79 -3.94
C ASP A 299 -22.99 11.15 -5.19
N PRO A 300 -22.85 9.81 -5.22
CA PRO A 300 -22.35 9.11 -6.38
C PRO A 300 -23.15 9.38 -7.66
N ALA A 301 -24.46 9.64 -7.56
CA ALA A 301 -25.30 9.86 -8.73
C ALA A 301 -24.99 11.21 -9.38
N ALA A 302 -24.89 12.28 -8.56
CA ALA A 302 -24.52 13.61 -9.05
C ALA A 302 -23.12 13.62 -9.69
N ILE A 303 -22.13 12.99 -9.05
CA ILE A 303 -20.77 12.88 -9.59
C ILE A 303 -20.76 12.12 -10.91
N ARG A 304 -21.44 10.97 -10.98
CA ARG A 304 -21.53 10.20 -12.24
C ARG A 304 -22.19 10.99 -13.36
N GLN A 305 -23.30 11.68 -13.08
CA GLN A 305 -23.99 12.49 -14.08
C GLN A 305 -23.11 13.62 -14.62
N LYS A 306 -22.28 14.24 -13.77
CA LYS A 306 -21.44 15.38 -14.15
C LYS A 306 -20.16 14.97 -14.89
N TYR A 307 -19.49 13.90 -14.43
CA TYR A 307 -18.14 13.58 -14.88
C TYR A 307 -18.03 12.30 -15.72
N ILE A 308 -18.99 11.38 -15.64
CA ILE A 308 -18.99 10.19 -16.50
C ILE A 308 -19.84 10.48 -17.73
N PRO A 309 -19.27 10.40 -18.95
CA PRO A 309 -20.05 10.55 -20.17
C PRO A 309 -21.22 9.57 -20.17
N GLN A 310 -22.45 10.06 -20.29
CA GLN A 310 -23.58 9.17 -20.53
C GLN A 310 -23.37 8.53 -21.90
N ALA A 311 -23.36 7.19 -21.93
CA ALA A 311 -23.29 6.46 -23.19
C ALA A 311 -24.44 6.92 -24.09
N ALA A 312 -24.11 7.43 -25.28
CA ALA A 312 -25.07 7.77 -26.32
C ALA A 312 -25.66 6.51 -26.96
#